data_AF-A0A0V0Q8B8-F1
#
_entry.id   AF-A0A0V0Q8B8-F1
#
_cell.length_a   1.000
_cell.length_b   1.000
_cell.length_c   1.000
_cell.angle_alpha   90.00
_cell.angle_beta   90.00
_cell.angle_gamma   90.00
#
_symmetry.space_group_name_H-M   'P 1'
#
loop_
_entity.id
_entity.type
_entity.pdbx_description
1 polymer ?
#
loop_
_entity_poly.entity_id
_entity_poly.type
_entity_poly.pdbx_seq_one_letter_code
_entity_poly.pdbx_strand_id
1 'polypeptide(L)'
;MKSIVYLSLDLGKTRLQFSKISDQGFQHLSQALIQMKNVTNLKLGLADTFDSDNGFYYISNALKELNNVTQLSLDLSSINIGENSVWYICKALVEMKNLTHLKLILGENNLNYQAIQYIIIALKEMQNVCKLYIDMNSCKINYQKAQQICQAIVCMKNLSYLTLHFE
;
A
#
# COMPACT_ATOMS: atom_id res chain seq x y z
N MET A 1 -21.76 -20.96 4.79
CA MET A 1 -20.62 -20.57 3.93
C MET A 1 -19.39 -20.41 4.82
N LYS A 2 -18.24 -20.99 4.45
CA LYS A 2 -16.98 -20.77 5.20
C LYS A 2 -16.63 -19.29 5.11
N SER A 3 -16.29 -18.66 6.23
CA SER A 3 -15.77 -17.29 6.25
C SER A 3 -14.43 -17.26 5.51
N ILE A 4 -14.33 -16.39 4.50
CA ILE A 4 -13.07 -16.17 3.78
C ILE A 4 -12.14 -15.39 4.72
N VAL A 5 -11.04 -16.01 5.13
CA VAL A 5 -10.01 -15.40 5.99
C VAL A 5 -8.79 -14.90 5.20
N TYR A 6 -8.57 -15.48 4.02
CA TYR A 6 -7.52 -15.11 3.07
C TYR A 6 -8.17 -14.65 1.77
N LEU A 7 -7.79 -13.47 1.30
CA LEU A 7 -8.19 -12.94 0.00
C LEU A 7 -6.96 -12.50 -0.79
N SER A 8 -6.91 -12.89 -2.06
CA SER A 8 -5.92 -12.41 -3.01
C SER A 8 -6.64 -11.94 -4.26
N LEU A 9 -6.55 -10.65 -4.56
CA LEU A 9 -7.04 -10.03 -5.78
C LEU A 9 -5.83 -9.46 -6.52
N ASP A 10 -5.53 -9.98 -7.71
CA ASP A 10 -4.48 -9.45 -8.59
C ASP A 10 -5.16 -8.94 -9.85
N LEU A 11 -5.32 -7.62 -9.93
CA LEU A 11 -5.96 -6.92 -11.04
C LEU A 11 -4.92 -6.40 -12.05
N GLY A 12 -3.65 -6.31 -11.65
CA GLY A 12 -2.56 -5.76 -12.47
C GLY A 12 -1.93 -6.74 -13.46
N LYS A 13 -2.04 -8.06 -13.23
CA LYS A 13 -1.41 -9.09 -14.07
C LYS A 13 -2.36 -9.81 -15.03
N THR A 14 -3.60 -9.37 -15.14
CA THR A 14 -4.54 -10.02 -16.06
C THR A 14 -4.11 -9.76 -17.51
N ARG A 15 -4.29 -10.73 -18.42
CA ARG A 15 -4.00 -10.61 -19.87
C ARG A 15 -4.75 -9.46 -20.58
N LEU A 16 -5.50 -8.66 -19.83
CA LEU A 16 -6.08 -7.38 -20.19
C LEU A 16 -5.07 -6.23 -19.94
N GLN A 17 -3.80 -6.44 -20.28
CA GLN A 17 -2.85 -5.34 -20.38
C GLN A 17 -3.55 -4.26 -21.21
N PHE A 18 -3.63 -3.03 -20.68
CA PHE A 18 -4.35 -1.85 -21.21
C PHE A 18 -5.81 -1.59 -20.79
N SER A 19 -6.38 -2.25 -19.78
CA SER A 19 -7.65 -1.77 -19.19
C SER A 19 -7.43 -1.21 -17.79
N LYS A 20 -7.08 0.07 -17.74
CA LYS A 20 -7.13 0.85 -16.51
C LYS A 20 -8.53 0.74 -15.89
N ILE A 21 -8.59 0.73 -14.57
CA ILE A 21 -9.82 0.69 -13.80
C ILE A 21 -10.29 2.13 -13.62
N SER A 22 -11.51 2.41 -14.07
CA SER A 22 -12.13 3.71 -13.88
C SER A 22 -12.38 4.00 -12.39
N ASP A 23 -12.57 5.27 -12.05
CA ASP A 23 -12.91 5.72 -10.70
C ASP A 23 -14.13 4.98 -10.12
N GLN A 24 -15.15 4.71 -10.95
CA GLN A 24 -16.31 3.91 -10.57
C GLN A 24 -15.95 2.44 -10.31
N GLY A 25 -15.02 1.88 -11.09
CA GLY A 25 -14.47 0.55 -10.85
C GLY A 25 -13.80 0.45 -9.47
N PHE A 26 -12.97 1.44 -9.12
CA PHE A 26 -12.38 1.53 -7.79
C PHE A 26 -13.41 1.74 -6.68
N GLN A 27 -14.44 2.56 -6.92
CA GLN A 27 -15.53 2.72 -5.97
C GLN A 27 -16.24 1.39 -5.68
N HIS A 28 -16.58 0.61 -6.71
CA HIS A 28 -17.21 -0.71 -6.54
C HIS A 28 -16.27 -1.70 -5.86
N LEU A 29 -14.99 -1.73 -6.24
CA LEU A 29 -13.97 -2.56 -5.59
C LEU A 29 -13.86 -2.23 -4.09
N SER A 30 -13.79 -0.96 -3.75
CA SER A 30 -13.77 -0.48 -2.37
C SER A 30 -15.01 -0.89 -1.58
N GLN A 31 -16.20 -0.75 -2.17
CA GLN A 31 -17.45 -1.21 -1.55
C GLN A 31 -17.45 -2.72 -1.31
N ALA A 32 -16.90 -3.52 -2.22
CA ALA A 32 -16.78 -4.96 -2.04
C ALA A 32 -15.79 -5.31 -0.93
N LEU A 33 -14.62 -4.65 -0.89
CA LEU A 33 -13.59 -4.88 0.13
C LEU A 33 -14.13 -4.67 1.55
N ILE A 34 -14.86 -3.58 1.80
CA ILE A 34 -15.37 -3.28 3.16
C ILE A 34 -16.41 -4.27 3.68
N GLN A 35 -17.04 -5.06 2.80
CA GLN A 35 -17.99 -6.13 3.20
C GLN A 35 -17.27 -7.39 3.70
N MET A 36 -15.97 -7.51 3.47
CA MET A 36 -15.18 -8.71 3.79
C MET A 36 -14.75 -8.72 5.25
N LYS A 37 -15.73 -8.82 6.16
CA LYS A 37 -15.52 -8.68 7.61
C LYS A 37 -14.65 -9.76 8.26
N ASN A 38 -14.39 -10.89 7.59
CA ASN A 38 -13.59 -11.98 8.17
C ASN A 38 -12.17 -12.08 7.62
N VAL A 39 -11.80 -11.23 6.64
CA VAL A 39 -10.47 -11.28 6.03
C VAL A 39 -9.44 -10.76 7.02
N THR A 40 -8.44 -11.59 7.28
CA THR A 40 -7.27 -11.25 8.11
C THR A 40 -6.01 -11.12 7.27
N ASN A 41 -5.97 -11.80 6.12
CA ASN A 41 -4.84 -11.78 5.19
C ASN A 41 -5.29 -11.30 3.81
N LEU A 42 -4.95 -10.05 3.47
CA LEU A 42 -5.31 -9.42 2.20
C LEU A 42 -4.08 -9.26 1.30
N LYS A 43 -4.17 -9.77 0.08
CA LYS A 43 -3.27 -9.41 -1.01
C LYS A 43 -4.07 -8.66 -2.07
N LEU A 44 -3.64 -7.45 -2.38
CA LEU A 44 -4.27 -6.56 -3.33
C LEU A 44 -3.22 -6.07 -4.33
N GLY A 45 -3.25 -6.64 -5.53
CA GLY A 45 -2.39 -6.29 -6.65
C GLY A 45 -3.11 -5.32 -7.59
N LEU A 46 -2.61 -4.09 -7.64
CA LEU A 46 -3.17 -2.98 -8.41
C LEU A 46 -2.12 -2.35 -9.34
N ALA A 47 -1.03 -3.05 -9.63
CA ALA A 47 -0.01 -2.63 -10.57
C ALA A 47 -0.63 -2.30 -11.94
N ASP A 48 -0.19 -1.20 -12.56
CA ASP A 48 -0.72 -0.69 -13.84
C ASP A 48 -2.27 -0.50 -13.92
N THR A 49 -3.01 -0.41 -12.79
CA THR A 49 -4.49 -0.37 -12.84
C THR A 49 -5.12 1.02 -12.80
N PHE A 50 -4.40 2.07 -12.43
CA PHE A 50 -5.02 3.39 -12.17
C PHE A 50 -5.09 4.28 -13.42
N ASP A 51 -6.28 4.83 -13.67
CA ASP A 51 -6.53 5.92 -14.64
C ASP A 51 -6.35 7.32 -14.03
N SER A 52 -6.54 7.45 -12.72
CA SER A 52 -6.54 8.73 -12.02
C SER A 52 -6.20 8.58 -10.52
N ASP A 53 -5.95 9.71 -9.86
CA ASP A 53 -5.71 9.77 -8.41
C ASP A 53 -6.98 9.44 -7.57
N ASN A 54 -8.19 9.55 -8.13
CA ASN A 54 -9.44 9.25 -7.40
C ASN A 54 -9.55 7.77 -7.02
N GLY A 55 -8.98 6.86 -7.82
CA GLY A 55 -8.91 5.45 -7.48
C GLY A 55 -8.23 5.21 -6.13
N PHE A 56 -7.17 5.99 -5.83
CA PHE A 56 -6.45 5.89 -4.56
C PHE A 56 -7.28 6.41 -3.40
N TYR A 57 -8.07 7.46 -3.60
CA TYR A 57 -9.01 7.95 -2.59
C TYR A 57 -9.99 6.83 -2.18
N TYR A 58 -10.61 6.16 -3.16
CA TYR A 58 -11.55 5.07 -2.87
C TYR A 58 -10.87 3.88 -2.17
N ILE A 59 -9.72 3.41 -2.67
CA ILE A 59 -9.02 2.27 -2.08
C ILE A 59 -8.53 2.59 -0.67
N SER A 60 -7.98 3.78 -0.46
CA SER A 60 -7.48 4.21 0.84
C SER A 60 -8.59 4.30 1.88
N ASN A 61 -9.78 4.81 1.50
CA ASN A 61 -10.94 4.81 2.38
C ASN A 61 -11.41 3.39 2.72
N ALA A 62 -11.38 2.45 1.77
CA ALA A 62 -11.71 1.06 2.07
C ALA A 62 -10.70 0.41 3.02
N LEU A 63 -9.39 0.60 2.79
CA LEU A 63 -8.33 -0.01 3.61
C LEU A 63 -8.46 0.35 5.10
N LYS A 64 -8.81 1.59 5.40
CA LYS A 64 -9.03 2.09 6.79
C LYS A 64 -10.12 1.34 7.54
N GLU A 65 -11.15 0.88 6.82
CA GLU A 65 -12.29 0.16 7.38
C GLU A 65 -12.03 -1.34 7.58
N LEU A 66 -10.91 -1.86 7.07
CA LEU A 66 -10.54 -3.28 7.16
C LEU A 66 -9.92 -3.61 8.52
N ASN A 67 -10.69 -3.39 9.59
CA ASN A 67 -10.24 -3.54 10.97
C ASN A 67 -9.76 -4.95 11.35
N ASN A 68 -10.09 -6.00 10.59
CA ASN A 68 -9.65 -7.37 10.90
C ASN A 68 -8.38 -7.78 10.15
N VAL A 69 -7.90 -6.97 9.20
CA VAL A 69 -6.70 -7.28 8.42
C VAL A 69 -5.47 -7.11 9.29
N THR A 70 -4.73 -8.20 9.48
CA THR A 70 -3.45 -8.23 10.20
C THR A 70 -2.26 -8.35 9.26
N GLN A 71 -2.48 -8.84 8.04
CA GLN A 71 -1.47 -8.96 6.99
C GLN A 71 -1.97 -8.36 5.69
N LEU A 72 -1.24 -7.36 5.19
CA LEU A 72 -1.52 -6.69 3.93
C LEU A 72 -0.31 -6.82 2.99
N SER A 73 -0.56 -7.33 1.79
CA SER A 73 0.33 -7.16 0.65
C SER A 73 -0.36 -6.24 -0.35
N LEU A 74 0.18 -5.05 -0.54
CA LEU A 74 -0.34 -4.04 -1.46
C LEU A 74 0.70 -3.79 -2.55
N ASP A 75 0.34 -4.11 -3.79
CA ASP A 75 1.18 -3.86 -4.97
C ASP A 75 0.61 -2.72 -5.79
N LEU A 76 1.36 -1.62 -5.82
CA LEU A 76 1.08 -0.36 -6.50
C LEU A 76 2.21 -0.05 -7.50
N SER A 77 2.90 -1.06 -8.04
CA SER A 77 4.00 -0.84 -8.98
C SER A 77 3.55 -0.30 -10.35
N SER A 78 4.40 0.49 -11.00
CA SER A 78 4.24 0.93 -12.40
C SER A 78 2.93 1.70 -12.69
N ILE A 79 2.48 2.58 -11.78
CA ILE A 79 1.22 3.36 -11.95
C ILE A 79 1.42 4.87 -12.00
N ASN A 80 2.67 5.35 -12.04
CA ASN A 80 3.03 6.77 -11.97
C ASN A 80 2.29 7.51 -10.82
N ILE A 81 2.41 6.97 -9.61
CA ILE A 81 1.67 7.47 -8.44
C ILE A 81 1.97 8.95 -8.14
N GLY A 82 0.92 9.78 -8.06
CA GLY A 82 1.01 11.17 -7.63
C GLY A 82 1.26 11.31 -6.12
N GLU A 83 1.73 12.47 -5.66
CA GLU A 83 2.00 12.72 -4.24
C GLU A 83 0.74 12.64 -3.36
N ASN A 84 -0.41 13.08 -3.88
CA ASN A 84 -1.70 12.97 -3.19
C ASN A 84 -2.11 11.50 -3.03
N SER A 85 -1.87 10.69 -4.06
CA SER A 85 -2.14 9.25 -4.05
C SER A 85 -1.28 8.52 -3.02
N VAL A 86 0.00 8.88 -2.89
CA VAL A 86 0.86 8.40 -1.80
C VAL A 86 0.32 8.83 -0.44
N TRP A 87 -0.08 10.09 -0.29
CA TRP A 87 -0.66 10.59 0.97
C TRP A 87 -1.89 9.79 1.40
N TYR A 88 -2.83 9.53 0.49
CA TYR A 88 -4.03 8.75 0.78
C TYR A 88 -3.69 7.35 1.30
N ILE A 89 -2.78 6.65 0.60
CA ILE A 89 -2.36 5.29 0.98
C ILE A 89 -1.62 5.29 2.32
N CYS A 90 -0.66 6.20 2.51
CA CYS A 90 0.08 6.34 3.76
C CYS A 90 -0.84 6.60 4.94
N LYS A 91 -1.80 7.51 4.79
CA LYS A 91 -2.81 7.80 5.82
C LYS A 91 -3.66 6.57 6.14
N ALA A 92 -4.05 5.80 5.13
CA ALA A 92 -4.80 4.56 5.33
C ALA A 92 -4.01 3.51 6.12
N LEU A 93 -2.75 3.27 5.75
CA LEU A 93 -1.90 2.29 6.42
C LEU A 93 -1.68 2.61 7.91
N VAL A 94 -1.53 3.89 8.27
CA VAL A 94 -1.43 4.33 9.68
C VAL A 94 -2.72 4.10 10.47
N GLU A 95 -3.87 4.22 9.82
CA GLU A 95 -5.19 4.05 10.44
C GLU A 95 -5.56 2.56 10.63
N MET A 96 -4.92 1.63 9.92
CA MET A 96 -5.12 0.19 10.08
C MET A 96 -4.51 -0.35 11.40
N LYS A 97 -5.21 -0.18 12.52
CA LYS A 97 -4.68 -0.45 13.87
C LYS A 97 -4.30 -1.91 14.14
N ASN A 98 -4.88 -2.87 13.43
CA ASN A 98 -4.56 -4.30 13.62
C ASN A 98 -3.50 -4.81 12.64
N LEU A 99 -2.98 -3.97 11.75
CA LEU A 99 -1.96 -4.34 10.77
C LEU A 99 -0.63 -4.62 11.48
N THR A 100 -0.14 -5.85 11.35
CA THR A 100 1.14 -6.30 11.92
C THR A 100 2.16 -6.68 10.85
N HIS A 101 1.70 -7.09 9.67
CA HIS A 101 2.55 -7.46 8.54
C HIS A 101 2.19 -6.61 7.32
N LEU A 102 3.13 -5.79 6.88
CA LEU A 102 2.97 -4.95 5.70
C LEU A 102 4.01 -5.32 4.64
N LYS A 103 3.52 -5.70 3.47
CA LYS A 103 4.28 -5.73 2.23
C LYS A 103 3.75 -4.63 1.31
N LEU A 104 4.56 -3.63 1.04
CA LEU A 104 4.22 -2.49 0.19
C LEU A 104 5.17 -2.45 -1.01
N ILE A 105 4.63 -2.69 -2.20
CA ILE A 105 5.39 -2.61 -3.45
C ILE A 105 5.00 -1.31 -4.15
N LEU A 106 5.97 -0.41 -4.29
CA LEU A 106 5.84 0.89 -4.95
C LEU A 106 6.78 1.01 -6.15
N GLY A 107 7.45 -0.07 -6.57
CA GLY A 107 8.45 -0.06 -7.63
C GLY A 107 7.97 0.57 -8.94
N GLU A 108 8.89 1.07 -9.74
CA GLU A 108 8.64 1.70 -11.05
C GLU A 108 7.68 2.91 -10.98
N ASN A 109 7.66 3.63 -9.85
CA ASN A 109 6.92 4.87 -9.69
C ASN A 109 7.84 6.08 -9.50
N ASN A 110 7.48 7.23 -10.06
CA ASN A 110 8.25 8.46 -9.87
C ASN A 110 7.96 9.12 -8.50
N LEU A 111 8.58 8.63 -7.42
CA LEU A 111 8.38 9.18 -6.08
C LEU A 111 9.19 10.48 -5.88
N ASN A 112 8.47 11.60 -5.99
CA ASN A 112 9.02 12.94 -5.72
C ASN A 112 9.38 13.11 -4.22
N TYR A 113 9.95 14.27 -3.86
CA TYR A 113 10.35 14.54 -2.47
C TYR A 113 9.17 14.46 -1.50
N GLN A 114 8.02 15.03 -1.86
CA GLN A 114 6.84 15.11 -1.00
C GLN A 114 6.23 13.73 -0.73
N ALA A 115 6.13 12.89 -1.77
CA ALA A 115 5.73 11.49 -1.64
C ALA A 115 6.60 10.74 -0.63
N ILE A 116 7.92 10.90 -0.70
CA ILE A 116 8.85 10.28 0.26
C ILE A 116 8.63 10.82 1.68
N GLN A 117 8.35 12.11 1.86
CA GLN A 117 8.03 12.66 3.18
C GLN A 117 6.77 12.02 3.78
N TYR A 118 5.72 11.78 2.98
CA TYR A 118 4.53 11.08 3.46
C TYR A 118 4.81 9.65 3.90
N ILE A 119 5.65 8.93 3.15
CA ILE A 119 6.09 7.58 3.52
C ILE A 119 6.88 7.63 4.84
N ILE A 120 7.82 8.56 4.98
CA ILE A 120 8.62 8.75 6.21
C ILE A 120 7.72 8.99 7.42
N ILE A 121 6.73 9.88 7.30
CA ILE A 121 5.79 10.18 8.38
C ILE A 121 5.00 8.92 8.75
N ALA A 122 4.45 8.23 7.75
CA ALA A 122 3.65 7.03 7.96
C ALA A 122 4.45 5.91 8.65
N LEU A 123 5.71 5.70 8.25
CA LEU A 123 6.60 4.72 8.88
C LEU A 123 6.83 5.03 10.36
N LYS A 124 7.01 6.30 10.72
CA LYS A 124 7.16 6.70 12.13
C LYS A 124 5.89 6.44 12.95
N GLU A 125 4.71 6.45 12.33
CA GLU A 125 3.42 6.29 13.02
C GLU A 125 2.92 4.83 13.08
N MET A 126 3.40 3.96 12.18
CA MET A 126 3.03 2.54 12.12
C MET A 126 3.65 1.69 13.25
N GLN A 127 3.25 1.97 14.49
CA GLN A 127 3.81 1.34 15.69
C GLN A 127 3.42 -0.13 15.89
N ASN A 128 2.38 -0.62 15.20
CA ASN A 128 1.90 -2.01 15.36
C ASN A 128 2.54 -3.00 14.37
N VAL A 129 3.20 -2.49 13.31
CA VAL A 129 3.83 -3.33 12.27
C VAL A 129 5.09 -3.97 12.83
N CYS A 130 5.13 -5.30 12.83
CA CYS A 130 6.26 -6.10 13.28
C CYS A 130 7.05 -6.75 12.14
N LYS A 131 6.44 -6.88 10.95
CA LYS A 131 7.14 -7.29 9.71
C LYS A 131 6.87 -6.31 8.59
N LEU A 132 7.93 -5.73 8.05
CA LEU A 132 7.87 -4.75 6.99
C LEU A 132 8.68 -5.21 5.78
N TYR A 133 8.03 -5.23 4.63
CA TYR A 133 8.67 -5.33 3.32
C TYR A 133 8.30 -4.07 2.53
N ILE A 134 9.29 -3.35 2.02
CA ILE A 134 9.07 -2.24 1.10
C ILE A 134 9.94 -2.43 -0.13
N ASP A 135 9.32 -2.34 -1.29
CA ASP A 135 10.01 -2.28 -2.58
C ASP A 135 9.75 -0.93 -3.24
N MET A 136 10.83 -0.19 -3.47
CA MET A 136 10.86 1.09 -4.19
C MET A 136 11.91 1.06 -5.31
N ASN A 137 12.15 -0.10 -5.91
CA ASN A 137 13.03 -0.21 -7.08
C ASN A 137 12.51 0.70 -8.20
N SER A 138 13.40 1.33 -8.95
CA SER A 138 13.12 2.28 -10.01
C SER A 138 12.33 3.51 -9.57
N CYS A 139 12.35 3.86 -8.27
CA CYS A 139 11.65 5.04 -7.73
C CYS A 139 12.50 6.31 -7.56
N LYS A 140 13.72 6.33 -8.14
CA LYS A 140 14.67 7.45 -8.03
C LYS A 140 14.98 7.80 -6.57
N ILE A 141 15.21 6.77 -5.75
CA ILE A 141 15.61 6.89 -4.36
C ILE A 141 17.13 7.05 -4.32
N ASN A 142 17.60 8.27 -4.08
CA ASN A 142 19.02 8.50 -3.84
C ASN A 142 19.41 8.14 -2.41
N TYR A 143 20.72 8.17 -2.13
CA TYR A 143 21.27 7.85 -0.81
C TYR A 143 20.61 8.65 0.34
N GLN A 144 20.37 9.95 0.13
CA GLN A 144 19.75 10.80 1.16
C GLN A 144 18.30 10.39 1.47
N LYS A 145 17.48 10.13 0.44
CA LYS A 145 16.11 9.63 0.62
C LYS A 145 16.10 8.27 1.32
N ALA A 146 16.98 7.35 0.91
CA ALA A 146 17.12 6.05 1.55
C ALA A 146 17.50 6.18 3.03
N GLN A 147 18.45 7.06 3.36
CA GLN A 147 18.85 7.34 4.74
C GLN A 147 17.67 7.84 5.59
N GLN A 148 16.86 8.77 5.06
CA GLN A 148 15.69 9.29 5.77
C GLN A 148 14.61 8.21 6.00
N ILE A 149 14.39 7.34 5.01
CA ILE A 149 13.49 6.18 5.16
C ILE A 149 14.01 5.24 6.26
N CYS A 150 15.29 4.89 6.25
CA CYS A 150 15.90 4.06 7.30
C CYS A 150 15.79 4.71 8.69
N GLN A 151 15.98 6.02 8.82
CA GLN A 151 15.79 6.74 10.07
C GLN A 151 14.33 6.69 10.56
N ALA A 152 13.36 6.75 9.66
CA ALA A 152 11.94 6.60 10.01
C ALA A 152 11.64 5.19 10.57
N ILE A 153 12.24 4.16 9.97
CA ILE A 153 12.05 2.77 10.36
C ILE A 153 12.58 2.50 11.78
N VAL A 154 13.64 3.17 12.21
CA VAL A 154 14.14 3.09 13.61
C VAL A 154 13.07 3.50 14.63
N CYS A 155 12.09 4.34 14.25
CA CYS A 155 10.99 4.72 15.12
C CYS A 155 9.91 3.63 15.27
N MET A 156 9.93 2.55 14.48
CA MET A 156 8.96 1.46 14.53
C MET A 156 9.31 0.47 15.65
N LYS A 157 8.77 0.70 16.85
CA LYS A 157 9.20 0.00 18.08
C LYS A 157 8.99 -1.51 18.09
N ASN A 158 8.03 -2.02 17.31
CA ASN A 158 7.68 -3.45 17.27
C ASN A 158 8.29 -4.18 16.07
N LEU A 159 9.06 -3.48 15.22
CA LEU A 159 9.63 -4.06 14.02
C LEU A 159 10.70 -5.12 14.37
N SER A 160 10.49 -6.33 13.88
CA SER A 160 11.36 -7.50 14.11
C SER A 160 11.86 -8.14 12.81
N TYR A 161 11.20 -7.85 11.69
CA TYR A 161 11.61 -8.28 10.36
C TYR A 161 11.52 -7.13 9.37
N LEU A 162 12.59 -6.90 8.63
CA LEU A 162 12.70 -5.82 7.66
C LEU A 162 13.29 -6.32 6.34
N THR A 163 12.70 -5.90 5.24
CA THR A 163 13.26 -6.04 3.89
C THR A 163 13.00 -4.75 3.12
N LEU A 164 14.04 -4.20 2.49
CA LEU A 164 14.01 -2.96 1.71
C LEU A 164 14.70 -3.16 0.37
N HIS A 165 14.09 -2.65 -0.70
CA HIS A 165 14.67 -2.60 -2.04
C HIS A 165 14.56 -1.17 -2.60
N PHE A 166 15.66 -0.62 -3.13
CA PHE A 166 15.79 0.77 -3.58
C PHE A 166 16.53 0.93 -4.93
N GLU A 167 16.77 -0.17 -5.67
CA GLU A 167 17.61 -0.19 -6.88
C GLU A 167 17.06 0.65 -8.03
#